data_AF-A0A9P5JYJ1-F1
#
_entry.id   AF-A0A9P5JYJ1-F1
#
_cell.length_a   1.000
_cell.length_b   1.000
_cell.length_c   1.000
_cell.angle_alpha   90.00
_cell.angle_beta   90.00
_cell.angle_gamma   90.00
#
_symmetry.space_group_name_H-M   'P 1'
#
loop_
_entity.id
_entity.type
_entity.pdbx_description
1 polymer ?
#
loop_
_entity_poly.entity_id
_entity_poly.type
_entity_poly.pdbx_seq_one_letter_code
_entity_poly.pdbx_strand_id
1 'polypeptide(L)'
;MDYNGQHQPRGGGAAPFTLQNGQDAQALNRKFQSLTASSSCTSGEQACVQGQLAQCVNGKFVLAPCASTLQCVALPLVNKPGTSITCDTQQDAESRIANTGATGGLVGKRGIEARSRVDRPISATAPPACEAKQKRSQSTHTTNPLLKRIAQTDLGQVAQSWQNLCEASGGPRDPNNDPCVVLAGINGINALLANADACAQQDNADAMVDFAKLPGVNNEQALIDNAVAYRKHPRNALNINGVVPSTLFCENAPRNPELNGLVNGQLDGVDPGLFGSPSTGVVAFGAPGTCPFGQTADVATCTCH
;
A
#
# COMPACT_ATOMS: atom_id res chain seq x y z
N MET A 1 56.72 -32.32 11.59
CA MET A 1 55.56 -32.08 12.44
C MET A 1 54.73 -31.03 11.74
N ASP A 2 53.82 -31.48 10.87
CA ASP A 2 52.92 -30.62 10.12
C ASP A 2 51.64 -30.40 10.94
N TYR A 3 51.31 -29.15 11.23
CA TYR A 3 49.99 -28.76 11.72
C TYR A 3 49.32 -27.88 10.66
N ASN A 4 48.53 -28.54 9.83
CA ASN A 4 47.61 -27.93 8.89
C ASN A 4 46.28 -27.67 9.65
N GLY A 5 46.00 -26.39 9.96
CA GLY A 5 44.83 -25.97 10.73
C GLY A 5 44.07 -24.86 10.02
N GLN A 6 43.54 -25.15 8.83
CA GLN A 6 42.57 -24.26 8.17
C GLN A 6 41.25 -24.29 8.96
N HIS A 7 41.02 -23.28 9.79
CA HIS A 7 39.69 -22.95 10.28
C HIS A 7 38.84 -22.44 9.11
N GLN A 8 38.06 -23.33 8.50
CA GLN A 8 36.91 -22.94 7.68
C GLN A 8 35.82 -22.36 8.60
N PRO A 9 35.24 -21.19 8.29
CA PRO A 9 34.03 -20.75 8.97
C PRO A 9 32.89 -21.68 8.56
N ARG A 10 32.35 -22.44 9.53
CA ARG A 10 31.12 -23.19 9.35
C ARG A 10 29.97 -22.19 9.19
N GLY A 11 29.60 -21.92 7.94
CA GLY A 11 28.31 -21.33 7.63
C GLY A 11 27.22 -22.28 8.10
N GLY A 12 26.70 -22.06 9.31
CA GLY A 12 25.44 -22.66 9.74
C GLY A 12 24.35 -22.10 8.83
N GLY A 13 23.96 -22.86 7.80
CA GLY A 13 22.85 -22.50 6.93
C GLY A 13 21.60 -22.28 7.77
N ALA A 14 20.85 -21.22 7.48
CA ALA A 14 19.58 -20.95 8.13
C ALA A 14 18.66 -22.17 8.03
N ALA A 15 17.89 -22.46 9.09
CA ALA A 15 16.95 -23.57 9.09
C ALA A 15 15.92 -23.38 7.96
N PRO A 16 15.39 -24.46 7.36
CA PRO A 16 14.52 -24.37 6.19
C PRO A 16 13.21 -23.58 6.43
N PHE A 17 12.81 -23.43 7.70
CA PHE A 17 11.62 -22.66 8.10
C PHE A 17 11.91 -21.18 8.38
N THR A 18 13.18 -20.76 8.43
CA THR A 18 13.56 -19.43 8.88
C THR A 18 12.91 -18.33 8.03
N LEU A 19 13.03 -18.41 6.70
CA LEU A 19 12.42 -17.43 5.78
C LEU A 19 10.88 -17.40 5.88
N GLN A 20 10.26 -18.59 5.94
CA GLN A 20 8.80 -18.70 6.04
C GLN A 20 8.29 -18.06 7.34
N ASN A 21 8.95 -18.32 8.47
CA ASN A 21 8.59 -17.70 9.74
C ASN A 21 8.65 -16.16 9.67
N GLY A 22 9.62 -15.60 8.93
CA GLY A 22 9.72 -14.15 8.71
C GLY A 22 8.57 -13.59 7.89
N GLN A 23 8.16 -14.31 6.85
CA GLN A 23 7.01 -13.95 6.00
C GLN A 23 5.68 -14.08 6.77
N ASP A 24 5.51 -15.14 7.56
CA ASP A 24 4.33 -15.35 8.40
C ASP A 24 4.20 -14.26 9.47
N ALA A 25 5.33 -13.83 10.07
CA ALA A 25 5.35 -12.71 11.01
C ALA A 25 4.92 -11.40 10.34
N GLN A 26 5.40 -11.14 9.11
CA GLN A 26 4.97 -10.00 8.30
C GLN A 26 3.47 -10.02 7.98
N ALA A 27 2.93 -11.18 7.62
CA ALA A 27 1.52 -11.36 7.34
C ALA A 27 0.64 -11.11 8.58
N LEU A 28 1.05 -11.62 9.75
CA LEU A 28 0.36 -11.38 11.02
C LEU A 28 0.39 -9.89 11.41
N ASN A 29 1.55 -9.24 11.34
CA ASN A 29 1.66 -7.81 11.62
C ASN A 29 0.77 -6.97 10.69
N ARG A 30 0.63 -7.37 9.42
CA ARG A 30 -0.27 -6.74 8.46
C ARG A 30 -1.75 -6.96 8.83
N LYS A 31 -2.13 -8.19 9.20
CA LYS A 31 -3.49 -8.52 9.68
C LYS A 31 -3.85 -7.68 10.90
N PHE A 32 -2.92 -7.49 11.82
CA PHE A 32 -3.14 -6.74 13.05
C PHE A 32 -3.45 -5.26 12.84
N GLN A 33 -3.00 -4.66 11.73
CA GLN A 33 -3.30 -3.26 11.40
C GLN A 33 -4.79 -2.99 11.13
N SER A 34 -5.57 -4.01 10.75
CA SER A 34 -7.01 -3.87 10.53
C SER A 34 -7.85 -4.22 11.76
N LEU A 35 -7.23 -4.67 12.85
CA LEU A 35 -7.93 -5.07 14.07
C LEU A 35 -8.15 -3.90 15.02
N THR A 36 -9.27 -3.95 15.72
CA THR A 36 -9.65 -3.03 16.79
C THR A 36 -10.11 -3.83 18.01
N ALA A 37 -10.27 -3.18 19.16
CA ALA A 37 -10.77 -3.85 20.38
C ALA A 37 -12.17 -4.48 20.17
N SER A 38 -12.97 -3.92 19.26
CA SER A 38 -14.31 -4.39 18.92
C SER A 38 -14.35 -5.44 17.81
N SER A 39 -13.21 -5.74 17.18
CA SER A 39 -13.13 -6.80 16.16
C SER A 39 -13.52 -8.15 16.77
N SER A 40 -14.39 -8.90 16.08
CA SER A 40 -14.77 -10.25 16.48
C SER A 40 -13.57 -11.18 16.42
N CYS A 41 -13.40 -12.04 17.41
CA CYS A 41 -12.28 -12.97 17.51
C CYS A 41 -12.69 -14.31 18.13
N THR A 42 -11.82 -15.32 18.04
CA THR A 42 -12.05 -16.62 18.69
C THR A 42 -11.44 -16.62 20.09
N SER A 43 -12.17 -17.09 21.11
CA SER A 43 -11.66 -17.11 22.49
C SER A 43 -10.29 -17.80 22.59
N GLY A 44 -9.32 -17.13 23.22
CA GLY A 44 -7.94 -17.59 23.29
C GLY A 44 -7.03 -17.14 22.14
N GLU A 45 -7.57 -16.55 21.05
CA GLU A 45 -6.78 -15.92 19.99
C GLU A 45 -5.97 -14.75 20.57
N GLN A 46 -4.70 -14.67 20.17
CA GLN A 46 -3.81 -13.55 20.49
C GLN A 46 -3.58 -12.68 19.26
N ALA A 47 -3.49 -11.38 19.45
CA ALA A 47 -3.24 -10.42 18.39
C ALA A 47 -2.45 -9.21 18.90
N CYS A 48 -2.00 -8.37 17.98
CA CYS A 48 -1.67 -6.98 18.28
C CYS A 48 -2.80 -6.09 17.82
N VAL A 49 -3.27 -5.20 18.69
CA VAL A 49 -4.34 -4.26 18.38
C VAL A 49 -3.88 -2.89 18.87
N GLN A 50 -3.79 -1.93 17.95
CA GLN A 50 -3.28 -0.57 18.25
C GLN A 50 -1.90 -0.59 18.97
N GLY A 51 -1.04 -1.55 18.62
CA GLY A 51 0.29 -1.71 19.24
C GLY A 51 0.30 -2.33 20.63
N GLN A 52 -0.84 -2.79 21.15
CA GLN A 52 -0.96 -3.47 22.45
C GLN A 52 -1.16 -4.98 22.27
N LEU A 53 -0.73 -5.76 23.27
CA LEU A 53 -1.06 -7.19 23.32
C LEU A 53 -2.57 -7.33 23.48
N ALA A 54 -3.19 -8.20 22.69
CA ALA A 54 -4.60 -8.46 22.77
C ALA A 54 -4.86 -9.95 22.96
N GLN A 55 -5.72 -10.31 23.91
CA GLN A 55 -6.25 -11.66 24.05
C GLN A 55 -7.76 -11.64 23.86
N CYS A 56 -8.26 -12.54 23.02
CA CYS A 56 -9.67 -12.68 22.79
C CYS A 56 -10.36 -13.36 23.98
N VAL A 57 -11.32 -12.67 24.58
CA VAL A 57 -12.18 -13.18 25.67
C VAL A 57 -13.62 -12.90 25.28
N ASN A 58 -14.46 -13.95 25.23
CA ASN A 58 -15.88 -13.83 24.88
C ASN A 58 -16.15 -13.13 23.53
N GLY A 59 -15.30 -13.39 22.53
CA GLY A 59 -15.48 -12.88 21.17
C GLY A 59 -14.98 -11.45 20.93
N LYS A 60 -14.35 -10.81 21.92
CA LYS A 60 -13.74 -9.47 21.81
C LYS A 60 -12.31 -9.46 22.33
N PHE A 61 -11.50 -8.55 21.80
CA PHE A 61 -10.12 -8.38 22.24
C PHE A 61 -10.03 -7.57 23.52
N VAL A 62 -9.40 -8.15 24.54
CA VAL A 62 -8.97 -7.46 25.77
C VAL A 62 -7.52 -7.04 25.60
N LEU A 63 -7.27 -5.75 25.74
CA LEU A 63 -5.96 -5.12 25.50
C LEU A 63 -5.13 -5.07 26.79
N ALA A 64 -3.85 -5.40 26.67
CA ALA A 64 -2.82 -5.23 27.68
C ALA A 64 -1.67 -4.40 27.07
N PRO A 65 -1.32 -3.24 27.66
CA PRO A 65 -0.26 -2.40 27.11
C PRO A 65 1.09 -3.09 27.22
N CYS A 66 1.94 -2.85 26.22
CA CYS A 66 3.37 -3.12 26.34
C CYS A 66 4.03 -2.12 27.29
N ALA A 67 5.21 -2.48 27.82
CA ALA A 67 6.02 -1.53 28.57
C ALA A 67 6.39 -0.32 27.69
N SER A 68 6.67 0.83 28.32
CA SER A 68 7.02 2.08 27.63
C SER A 68 8.12 1.84 26.59
N THR A 69 7.96 2.42 25.39
CA THR A 69 8.81 2.27 24.18
C THR A 69 8.69 0.97 23.39
N LEU A 70 7.95 -0.02 23.91
CA LEU A 70 7.67 -1.26 23.19
C LEU A 70 6.31 -1.23 22.52
N GLN A 71 6.16 -1.99 21.45
CA GLN A 71 4.90 -2.25 20.76
C GLN A 71 4.70 -3.75 20.56
N CYS A 72 3.44 -4.17 20.53
CA CYS A 72 3.09 -5.54 20.19
C CYS A 72 3.40 -5.80 18.71
N VAL A 73 4.14 -6.87 18.45
CA VAL A 73 4.49 -7.36 17.12
C VAL A 73 4.48 -8.89 17.09
N ALA A 74 4.22 -9.46 15.91
CA ALA A 74 4.55 -10.83 15.59
C ALA A 74 6.01 -10.93 15.14
N LEU A 75 6.75 -11.89 15.70
CA LEU A 75 8.15 -12.19 15.40
C LEU A 75 8.32 -13.63 14.92
N PRO A 76 9.31 -13.91 14.05
CA PRO A 76 9.62 -15.27 13.61
C PRO A 76 10.22 -16.11 14.75
N LEU A 77 9.80 -17.37 14.87
CA LEU A 77 10.49 -18.32 15.75
C LEU A 77 11.82 -18.76 15.13
N VAL A 78 12.87 -18.90 15.95
CA VAL A 78 14.23 -19.20 15.47
C VAL A 78 14.58 -20.69 15.48
N ASN A 79 13.99 -21.46 16.41
CA ASN A 79 14.35 -22.86 16.65
C ASN A 79 13.29 -23.86 16.15
N LYS A 80 12.12 -23.40 15.73
CA LYS A 80 11.02 -24.23 15.22
C LYS A 80 10.14 -23.44 14.25
N PRO A 81 9.31 -24.11 13.42
CA PRO A 81 8.33 -23.44 12.58
C PRO A 81 7.33 -22.60 13.39
N GLY A 82 6.90 -21.47 12.82
CA GLY A 82 5.86 -20.58 13.36
C GLY A 82 6.36 -19.21 13.81
N THR A 83 5.46 -18.48 14.46
CA THR A 83 5.66 -17.11 14.94
C THR A 83 5.33 -17.01 16.44
N SER A 84 5.69 -15.88 17.05
CA SER A 84 5.29 -15.52 18.40
C SER A 84 4.83 -14.07 18.43
N ILE A 85 3.82 -13.77 19.23
CA ILE A 85 3.36 -12.41 19.48
C ILE A 85 4.01 -11.93 20.79
N THR A 86 4.66 -10.77 20.77
CA THR A 86 5.34 -10.22 21.95
C THR A 86 5.44 -8.69 21.86
N CYS A 87 5.78 -8.05 22.97
CA CYS A 87 6.20 -6.66 22.98
C CYS A 87 7.68 -6.56 22.62
N ASP A 88 8.01 -5.72 21.65
CA ASP A 88 9.38 -5.43 21.24
C ASP A 88 9.47 -4.00 20.69
N THR A 89 10.69 -3.51 20.44
CA THR A 89 10.89 -2.26 19.69
C THR A 89 10.65 -2.50 18.20
N GLN A 90 10.20 -1.47 17.48
CA GLN A 90 10.06 -1.55 16.02
C GLN A 90 11.38 -1.95 15.34
N GLN A 91 12.50 -1.35 15.75
CA GLN A 91 13.80 -1.59 15.14
C GLN A 91 14.29 -3.03 15.33
N ASP A 92 14.16 -3.59 16.54
CA ASP A 92 14.57 -4.98 16.80
C ASP A 92 13.67 -5.96 16.04
N ALA A 93 12.36 -5.69 16.02
CA ALA A 93 11.41 -6.51 15.27
C ALA A 93 11.70 -6.54 13.76
N GLU A 94 11.99 -5.39 13.15
CA GLU A 94 12.41 -5.30 11.74
C GLU A 94 13.73 -6.05 11.50
N SER A 95 14.68 -5.93 12.41
CA SER A 95 15.98 -6.60 12.32
C SER A 95 15.83 -8.12 12.38
N ARG A 96 15.01 -8.63 13.30
CA ARG A 96 14.72 -10.06 13.45
C ARG A 96 14.02 -10.64 12.24
N ILE A 97 13.07 -9.91 11.66
CA ILE A 97 12.41 -10.30 10.41
C ILE A 97 13.42 -10.28 9.25
N ALA A 98 14.24 -9.25 9.12
CA ALA A 98 15.25 -9.15 8.06
C ALA A 98 16.30 -10.28 8.14
N ASN A 99 16.70 -10.67 9.35
CA ASN A 99 17.64 -11.78 9.58
C ASN A 99 17.12 -13.13 9.10
N THR A 100 15.82 -13.26 8.82
CA THR A 100 15.27 -14.47 8.19
C THR A 100 15.49 -14.54 6.68
N GLY A 101 15.91 -13.43 6.06
CA GLY A 101 15.89 -13.21 4.62
C GLY A 101 14.59 -12.59 4.10
N ALA A 102 13.57 -12.41 4.94
CA ALA A 102 12.35 -11.69 4.57
C ALA A 102 12.64 -10.20 4.33
N THR A 103 11.99 -9.60 3.35
CA THR A 103 12.20 -8.18 2.97
C THR A 103 10.90 -7.38 3.12
N GLY A 104 11.00 -6.05 3.27
CA GLY A 104 9.82 -5.17 3.37
C GLY A 104 9.39 -4.78 4.79
N GLY A 105 10.30 -4.84 5.76
CA GLY A 105 10.05 -4.35 7.12
C GLY A 105 9.06 -5.21 7.92
N LEU A 106 8.42 -4.61 8.93
CA LEU A 106 7.50 -5.29 9.87
C LEU A 106 6.34 -6.02 9.21
N VAL A 107 5.78 -5.43 8.16
CA VAL A 107 4.58 -5.94 7.48
C VAL A 107 4.88 -6.58 6.15
N GLY A 108 6.15 -6.62 5.74
CA GLY A 108 6.58 -7.15 4.46
C GLY A 108 6.05 -6.39 3.25
N LYS A 109 6.63 -6.66 2.09
CA LYS A 109 5.96 -6.36 0.82
C LYS A 109 4.76 -7.31 0.74
N ARG A 110 3.62 -6.94 0.13
CA ARG A 110 2.56 -7.92 -0.14
C ARG A 110 3.11 -8.93 -1.15
N GLY A 111 3.76 -9.98 -0.65
CA GLY A 111 3.97 -11.21 -1.38
C GLY A 111 2.72 -12.05 -1.19
N ILE A 112 2.08 -12.41 -2.29
CA ILE A 112 0.94 -13.32 -2.35
C ILE A 112 1.31 -14.59 -1.54
N GLU A 113 0.61 -14.83 -0.43
CA GLU A 113 0.78 -16.08 0.32
C GLU A 113 0.38 -17.26 -0.56
N ALA A 114 1.23 -18.29 -0.51
CA ALA A 114 1.18 -19.48 -1.31
C ALA A 114 -0.15 -20.24 -1.16
N ARG A 115 -1.05 -20.10 -2.14
CA ARG A 115 -1.93 -21.19 -2.54
C ARG A 115 -1.20 -21.98 -3.62
N SER A 116 -0.80 -23.20 -3.25
CA SER A 116 -0.46 -24.37 -4.06
C SER A 116 0.26 -24.15 -5.40
N ARG A 117 1.42 -24.80 -5.57
CA ARG A 117 2.11 -24.96 -6.84
C ARG A 117 1.24 -25.76 -7.83
N VAL A 118 0.31 -25.11 -8.50
CA VAL A 118 -0.18 -25.50 -9.82
C VAL A 118 -0.28 -24.21 -10.62
N ASP A 119 0.44 -24.20 -11.74
CA ASP A 119 0.54 -23.15 -12.74
C ASP A 119 1.39 -21.91 -12.38
N ARG A 120 2.55 -21.87 -13.05
CA ARG A 120 3.33 -20.66 -13.33
C ARG A 120 2.35 -19.57 -13.78
N PRO A 121 2.35 -18.34 -13.21
CA PRO A 121 1.43 -17.32 -13.67
C PRO A 121 1.75 -17.03 -15.14
N ILE A 122 0.75 -17.26 -15.98
CA ILE A 122 0.65 -16.65 -17.30
C ILE A 122 0.87 -15.15 -17.05
N SER A 123 1.88 -14.54 -17.69
CA SER A 123 2.00 -13.08 -17.69
C SER A 123 0.62 -12.51 -17.98
N ALA A 124 0.08 -11.70 -17.06
CA ALA A 124 -1.23 -11.08 -17.23
C ALA A 124 -1.31 -10.52 -18.64
N THR A 125 -2.27 -11.02 -19.42
CA THR A 125 -2.44 -10.66 -20.83
C THR A 125 -3.61 -9.70 -20.91
N ALA A 126 -3.39 -8.53 -21.51
CA ALA A 126 -4.45 -7.56 -21.72
C ALA A 126 -5.57 -8.20 -22.56
N PRO A 127 -6.85 -7.97 -22.25
CA PRO A 127 -7.93 -8.38 -23.14
C PRO A 127 -7.76 -7.70 -24.51
N PRO A 128 -7.99 -8.40 -25.65
CA PRO A 128 -7.82 -7.83 -27.00
C PRO A 128 -8.62 -6.54 -27.23
N ALA A 129 -9.76 -6.39 -26.57
CA ALA A 129 -10.57 -5.17 -26.62
C ALA A 129 -9.86 -3.93 -26.06
N CYS A 130 -8.86 -4.11 -25.20
CA CYS A 130 -8.05 -3.05 -24.61
C CYS A 130 -6.81 -2.73 -25.47
N GLU A 131 -6.36 -3.65 -26.32
CA GLU A 131 -5.29 -3.41 -27.30
C GLU A 131 -5.72 -2.43 -28.40
N ALA A 132 -6.99 -2.51 -28.83
CA ALA A 132 -7.54 -1.67 -29.92
C ALA A 132 -7.57 -0.16 -29.60
N LYS A 133 -7.35 0.23 -28.34
CA LYS A 133 -7.29 1.64 -27.90
C LYS A 133 -5.88 2.19 -27.81
N GLN A 134 -4.85 1.36 -27.97
CA GLN A 134 -3.48 1.84 -28.15
C GLN A 134 -3.42 2.56 -29.50
N LYS A 135 -3.53 3.90 -29.52
CA LYS A 135 -3.06 4.66 -30.67
C LYS A 135 -1.60 4.27 -30.83
N ARG A 136 -1.32 3.51 -31.89
CA ARG A 136 -0.02 2.97 -32.26
C ARG A 136 0.96 4.11 -32.51
N SER A 137 1.45 4.75 -31.46
CA SER A 137 2.68 5.53 -31.53
C SER A 137 3.80 4.52 -31.64
N GLN A 138 4.16 4.19 -32.88
CA GLN A 138 5.45 3.61 -33.20
C GLN A 138 6.53 4.61 -32.76
N SER A 139 6.89 4.59 -31.47
CA SER A 139 8.08 5.27 -31.00
C SER A 139 9.25 4.36 -31.29
N THR A 140 9.86 4.57 -32.46
CA THR A 140 11.24 4.17 -32.74
C THR A 140 12.15 4.94 -31.79
N HIS A 141 12.29 4.47 -30.56
CA HIS A 141 13.27 4.98 -29.62
C HIS A 141 14.22 3.87 -29.22
N THR A 142 15.37 3.95 -29.88
CA THR A 142 16.69 3.52 -29.46
C THR A 142 16.79 3.13 -27.97
N THR A 143 17.26 1.92 -27.78
CA THR A 143 17.64 1.27 -26.54
C THR A 143 18.40 2.21 -25.59
N ASN A 144 17.79 2.54 -24.45
CA ASN A 144 18.51 2.90 -23.25
C ASN A 144 17.88 2.14 -22.06
N PRO A 145 18.56 1.13 -21.47
CA PRO A 145 17.96 0.16 -20.55
C PRO A 145 17.86 0.66 -19.09
N LEU A 146 17.59 1.95 -18.90
CA LEU A 146 17.31 2.52 -17.58
C LEU A 146 15.80 2.71 -17.43
N LEU A 147 15.17 1.75 -16.75
CA LEU A 147 13.81 1.74 -16.19
C LEU A 147 13.06 3.08 -16.32
N LYS A 148 12.29 3.26 -17.39
CA LYS A 148 11.38 4.41 -17.53
C LYS A 148 10.27 4.31 -16.48
N ARG A 149 10.44 5.03 -15.37
CA ARG A 149 9.34 5.44 -14.49
C ARG A 149 8.56 6.53 -15.24
N ILE A 150 7.24 6.47 -15.27
CA ILE A 150 6.45 7.65 -15.66
C ILE A 150 6.18 8.39 -14.35
N ALA A 151 7.08 9.33 -14.04
CA ALA A 151 6.99 10.17 -12.87
C ALA A 151 6.27 11.48 -13.23
N GLN A 152 5.33 11.85 -12.38
CA GLN A 152 4.58 13.09 -12.45
C GLN A 152 5.46 14.27 -12.05
N THR A 153 5.63 15.23 -12.96
CA THR A 153 6.44 16.43 -12.72
C THR A 153 5.67 17.53 -11.98
N ASP A 154 4.36 17.38 -11.85
CA ASP A 154 3.41 18.33 -11.26
C ASP A 154 3.10 18.06 -9.78
N LEU A 155 3.66 17.00 -9.17
CA LEU A 155 3.40 16.66 -7.77
C LEU A 155 3.66 17.82 -6.80
N GLY A 156 4.71 18.62 -7.04
CA GLY A 156 4.97 19.82 -6.24
C GLY A 156 3.83 20.85 -6.33
N GLN A 157 3.24 21.02 -7.52
CA GLN A 157 2.10 21.92 -7.72
C GLN A 157 0.83 21.38 -7.08
N VAL A 158 0.60 20.06 -7.12
CA VAL A 158 -0.52 19.40 -6.45
C VAL A 158 -0.47 19.68 -4.94
N ALA A 159 0.67 19.40 -4.29
CA ALA A 159 0.86 19.68 -2.87
C ALA A 159 0.65 21.18 -2.55
N GLN A 160 1.27 22.06 -3.35
CA GLN A 160 1.16 23.51 -3.15
C GLN A 160 -0.28 24.01 -3.28
N SER A 161 -1.07 23.43 -4.18
CA SER A 161 -2.47 23.84 -4.41
C SER A 161 -3.33 23.62 -3.16
N TRP A 162 -3.18 22.48 -2.47
CA TRP A 162 -3.85 22.23 -1.19
C TRP A 162 -3.31 23.14 -0.10
N GLN A 163 -1.98 23.21 0.05
CA GLN A 163 -1.34 23.97 1.12
C GLN A 163 -1.77 25.44 1.09
N ASN A 164 -1.78 26.08 -0.08
CA ASN A 164 -2.19 27.48 -0.24
C ASN A 164 -3.65 27.71 0.17
N LEU A 165 -4.56 26.85 -0.29
CA LEU A 165 -5.98 26.96 0.05
C LEU A 165 -6.22 26.72 1.55
N CYS A 166 -5.51 25.74 2.10
CA CYS A 166 -5.64 25.35 3.50
C CYS A 166 -5.08 26.43 4.44
N GLU A 167 -3.95 27.06 4.11
CA GLU A 167 -3.40 28.21 4.83
C GLU A 167 -4.35 29.42 4.81
N ALA A 168 -5.04 29.66 3.69
CA ALA A 168 -6.02 30.74 3.56
C ALA A 168 -7.40 30.42 4.17
N SER A 169 -7.62 29.20 4.67
CA SER A 169 -8.95 28.73 5.04
C SER A 169 -9.49 29.33 6.34
N GLY A 170 -8.59 29.72 7.27
CA GLY A 170 -8.96 30.02 8.66
C GLY A 170 -9.35 28.77 9.48
N GLY A 171 -9.24 27.57 8.89
CA GLY A 171 -9.50 26.31 9.56
C GLY A 171 -8.50 25.98 10.67
N PRO A 172 -8.82 24.98 11.51
CA PRO A 172 -7.98 24.60 12.64
C PRO A 172 -6.61 24.07 12.20
N ARG A 173 -5.56 24.52 12.89
CA ARG A 173 -4.15 24.15 12.62
C ARG A 173 -3.55 23.55 13.89
N ASP A 174 -3.05 22.32 13.79
CA ASP A 174 -2.26 21.70 14.86
C ASP A 174 -0.76 21.82 14.51
N PRO A 175 0.06 22.49 15.34
CA PRO A 175 1.49 22.60 15.10
C PRO A 175 2.24 21.27 14.99
N ASN A 176 1.70 20.18 15.57
CA ASN A 176 2.32 18.86 15.54
C ASN A 176 1.76 17.94 14.45
N ASN A 177 0.63 18.32 13.84
CA ASN A 177 -0.05 17.52 12.83
C ASN A 177 -0.83 18.42 11.87
N ASP A 178 -0.12 19.34 11.24
CA ASP A 178 -0.72 20.42 10.48
C ASP A 178 -1.42 19.89 9.22
N PRO A 179 -2.76 20.02 9.09
CA PRO A 179 -3.50 19.45 7.97
C PRO A 179 -3.09 20.05 6.62
N CYS A 180 -2.56 21.27 6.61
CA CYS A 180 -2.13 21.91 5.38
C CYS A 180 -0.80 21.36 4.86
N VAL A 181 0.02 20.76 5.74
CA VAL A 181 1.27 20.08 5.39
C VAL A 181 1.06 18.59 5.21
N VAL A 182 0.32 17.95 6.13
CA VAL A 182 0.15 16.50 6.16
C VAL A 182 -0.69 16.03 4.97
N LEU A 183 -1.82 16.69 4.67
CA LEU A 183 -2.69 16.28 3.57
C LEU A 183 -2.16 16.69 2.19
N ALA A 184 -1.37 17.77 2.09
CA ALA A 184 -0.68 18.15 0.85
C ALA A 184 0.54 17.27 0.57
N GLY A 185 1.42 17.16 1.56
CA GLY A 185 2.76 16.64 1.43
C GLY A 185 2.83 15.16 1.77
N ILE A 186 2.98 14.85 3.05
CA ILE A 186 3.30 13.48 3.50
C ILE A 186 2.23 12.49 3.04
N ASN A 187 0.96 12.72 3.36
CA ASN A 187 -0.10 11.80 2.94
C ASN A 187 -0.45 12.01 1.47
N GLY A 188 -0.59 13.26 1.04
CA GLY A 188 -0.97 13.64 -0.32
C GLY A 188 -0.03 13.07 -1.38
N ILE A 189 1.27 13.39 -1.31
CA ILE A 189 2.25 12.92 -2.29
C ILE A 189 2.49 11.43 -2.15
N ASN A 190 2.57 10.87 -0.94
CA ASN A 190 2.79 9.43 -0.78
C ASN A 190 1.67 8.62 -1.43
N ALA A 191 0.42 9.06 -1.32
CA ALA A 191 -0.72 8.40 -1.94
C ALA A 191 -0.72 8.46 -3.49
N LEU A 192 0.01 9.42 -4.09
CA LEU A 192 0.20 9.52 -5.54
C LEU A 192 1.39 8.68 -6.05
N LEU A 193 2.19 8.08 -5.17
CA LEU A 193 3.30 7.21 -5.56
C LEU A 193 2.81 5.87 -6.12
N ALA A 194 3.62 5.31 -7.03
CA ALA A 194 3.31 4.06 -7.72
C ALA A 194 3.18 2.85 -6.79
N ASN A 195 3.77 2.90 -5.60
CA ASN A 195 3.74 1.83 -4.60
C ASN A 195 2.68 2.02 -3.52
N ALA A 196 1.94 3.12 -3.52
CA ALA A 196 0.88 3.34 -2.54
C ALA A 196 -0.26 2.34 -2.71
N ASP A 197 -1.02 2.14 -1.63
CA ASP A 197 -2.24 1.34 -1.66
C ASP A 197 -3.25 1.89 -2.69
N ALA A 198 -4.12 1.04 -3.24
CA ALA A 198 -5.11 1.45 -4.23
C ALA A 198 -6.09 2.51 -3.68
N CYS A 199 -6.40 2.45 -2.39
CA CYS A 199 -7.32 3.38 -1.73
C CYS A 199 -6.66 4.61 -1.12
N ALA A 200 -5.33 4.64 -0.96
CA ALA A 200 -4.64 5.73 -0.27
C ALA A 200 -4.97 7.13 -0.80
N GLN A 201 -5.10 7.30 -2.12
CA GLN A 201 -5.46 8.58 -2.73
C GLN A 201 -6.92 8.97 -2.45
N GLN A 202 -7.82 7.99 -2.42
CA GLN A 202 -9.22 8.25 -2.05
C GLN A 202 -9.32 8.61 -0.57
N ASP A 203 -8.64 7.87 0.30
CA ASP A 203 -8.65 8.10 1.74
C ASP A 203 -8.08 9.49 2.09
N ASN A 204 -7.03 9.93 1.39
CA ASN A 204 -6.50 11.28 1.56
C ASN A 204 -7.46 12.35 1.01
N ALA A 205 -8.10 12.12 -0.14
CA ALA A 205 -9.12 13.02 -0.67
C ALA A 205 -10.31 13.14 0.30
N ASP A 206 -10.73 12.04 0.92
CA ASP A 206 -11.77 12.04 1.96
C ASP A 206 -11.35 12.88 3.17
N ALA A 207 -10.09 12.73 3.63
CA ALA A 207 -9.56 13.55 4.72
C ALA A 207 -9.47 15.05 4.36
N MET A 208 -9.18 15.38 3.09
CA MET A 208 -9.23 16.75 2.58
C MET A 208 -10.66 17.32 2.62
N VAL A 209 -11.67 16.55 2.19
CA VAL A 209 -13.08 16.97 2.27
C VAL A 209 -13.54 17.11 3.72
N ASP A 210 -13.15 16.20 4.61
CA ASP A 210 -13.47 16.31 6.04
C ASP A 210 -12.89 17.58 6.65
N PHE A 211 -11.63 17.91 6.34
CA PHE A 211 -11.01 19.15 6.79
C PHE A 211 -11.79 20.37 6.28
N ALA A 212 -12.17 20.38 5.00
CA ALA A 212 -12.90 21.48 4.39
C ALA A 212 -14.23 21.80 5.10
N LYS A 213 -14.86 20.79 5.71
CA LYS A 213 -16.14 20.89 6.43
C LYS A 213 -15.99 21.24 7.92
N LEU A 214 -14.77 21.42 8.44
CA LEU A 214 -14.58 21.75 9.85
C LEU A 214 -15.07 23.17 10.17
N PRO A 215 -15.61 23.40 11.37
CA PRO A 215 -15.94 24.75 11.83
C PRO A 215 -14.72 25.69 11.76
N GLY A 216 -14.93 26.90 11.26
CA GLY A 216 -13.88 27.91 11.10
C GLY A 216 -13.21 27.93 9.73
N VAL A 217 -13.46 26.93 8.88
CA VAL A 217 -13.08 26.97 7.47
C VAL A 217 -14.01 27.93 6.71
N ASN A 218 -13.43 28.94 6.06
CA ASN A 218 -14.16 30.01 5.37
C ASN A 218 -14.18 29.85 3.85
N ASN A 219 -13.39 28.91 3.30
CA ASN A 219 -13.27 28.63 1.87
C ASN A 219 -13.57 27.16 1.54
N GLU A 220 -14.54 26.56 2.26
CA GLU A 220 -14.93 25.15 2.17
C GLU A 220 -15.03 24.64 0.73
N GLN A 221 -15.81 25.33 -0.12
CA GLN A 221 -16.01 24.88 -1.50
C GLN A 221 -14.69 24.80 -2.30
N ALA A 222 -13.78 25.76 -2.11
CA ALA A 222 -12.50 25.75 -2.82
C ALA A 222 -11.61 24.58 -2.39
N LEU A 223 -11.66 24.21 -1.10
CA LEU A 223 -10.94 23.03 -0.58
C LEU A 223 -11.57 21.72 -1.08
N ILE A 224 -12.91 21.63 -1.12
CA ILE A 224 -13.61 20.47 -1.69
C ILE A 224 -13.29 20.32 -3.19
N ASP A 225 -13.33 21.41 -3.95
CA ASP A 225 -12.99 21.39 -5.38
C ASP A 225 -11.54 20.92 -5.59
N ASN A 226 -10.61 21.35 -4.72
CA ASN A 226 -9.24 20.88 -4.74
C ASN A 226 -9.12 19.39 -4.39
N ALA A 227 -9.85 18.89 -3.40
CA ALA A 227 -9.89 17.47 -3.04
C ALA A 227 -10.45 16.61 -4.19
N VAL A 228 -11.47 17.10 -4.90
CA VAL A 228 -12.03 16.47 -6.10
C VAL A 228 -10.99 16.42 -7.23
N ALA A 229 -10.25 17.51 -7.45
CA ALA A 229 -9.15 17.55 -8.41
C ALA A 229 -8.03 16.56 -8.03
N TYR A 230 -7.63 16.55 -6.75
CA TYR A 230 -6.66 15.62 -6.21
C TYR A 230 -7.10 14.16 -6.38
N ARG A 231 -8.38 13.83 -6.12
CA ARG A 231 -8.93 12.47 -6.29
C ARG A 231 -8.83 11.97 -7.73
N LYS A 232 -8.97 12.87 -8.70
CA LYS A 232 -8.89 12.59 -10.15
C LYS A 232 -7.47 12.60 -10.70
N HIS A 233 -6.52 13.16 -9.95
CA HIS A 233 -5.14 13.24 -10.38
C HIS A 233 -4.59 11.85 -10.70
N PRO A 234 -3.79 11.68 -11.77
CA PRO A 234 -3.16 10.40 -12.02
C PRO A 234 -2.19 10.06 -10.90
N ARG A 235 -1.79 8.79 -10.82
CA ARG A 235 -0.73 8.32 -9.93
C ARG A 235 0.50 7.98 -10.74
N ASN A 236 1.68 8.04 -10.11
CA ASN A 236 2.91 7.54 -10.72
C ASN A 236 2.76 6.07 -11.13
N ALA A 237 3.36 5.71 -12.27
CA ALA A 237 3.41 4.34 -12.77
C ALA A 237 4.85 3.88 -12.98
N LEU A 238 5.13 2.60 -12.69
CA LEU A 238 6.46 2.00 -12.81
C LEU A 238 6.46 0.89 -13.84
N ASN A 239 7.58 0.75 -14.54
CA ASN A 239 7.83 -0.44 -15.35
C ASN A 239 8.03 -1.65 -14.44
N ILE A 240 7.12 -2.62 -14.53
CA ILE A 240 7.13 -3.89 -13.84
C ILE A 240 7.34 -4.98 -14.90
N ASN A 241 8.55 -5.53 -14.95
CA ASN A 241 8.93 -6.61 -15.87
C ASN A 241 8.65 -6.33 -17.35
N GLY A 242 8.90 -5.10 -17.81
CA GLY A 242 8.74 -4.69 -19.20
C GLY A 242 7.41 -4.01 -19.52
N VAL A 243 6.44 -4.05 -18.61
CA VAL A 243 5.12 -3.42 -18.76
C VAL A 243 5.01 -2.23 -17.81
N VAL A 244 4.46 -1.11 -18.28
CA VAL A 244 4.03 -0.03 -17.39
C VAL A 244 2.52 -0.10 -17.28
N PRO A 245 1.95 -0.76 -16.26
CA PRO A 245 0.51 -0.96 -16.18
C PRO A 245 -0.20 0.34 -15.73
N SER A 246 -1.50 0.40 -16.00
CA SER A 246 -2.42 1.30 -15.32
C SER A 246 -2.38 1.11 -13.81
N THR A 247 -2.69 2.15 -13.04
CA THR A 247 -2.78 2.08 -11.59
C THR A 247 -4.15 1.58 -11.15
N LEU A 248 -4.19 0.73 -10.11
CA LEU A 248 -5.42 0.16 -9.58
C LEU A 248 -6.35 1.24 -9.01
N PHE A 249 -7.65 0.98 -9.10
CA PHE A 249 -8.71 1.77 -8.48
C PHE A 249 -8.99 1.27 -7.06
N CYS A 250 -9.41 2.18 -6.19
CA CYS A 250 -9.94 1.82 -4.87
C CYS A 250 -11.24 1.02 -5.02
N GLU A 251 -11.39 -0.03 -4.20
CA GLU A 251 -12.56 -0.91 -4.19
C GLU A 251 -13.49 -0.64 -3.01
N ASN A 252 -13.34 0.52 -2.37
CA ASN A 252 -14.21 0.98 -1.29
C ASN A 252 -15.00 2.21 -1.73
N ALA A 253 -16.19 2.38 -1.17
CA ALA A 253 -16.93 3.64 -1.28
C ALA A 253 -16.14 4.76 -0.58
N PRO A 254 -16.14 5.99 -1.13
CA PRO A 254 -15.62 7.14 -0.39
C PRO A 254 -16.48 7.44 0.84
N ARG A 255 -15.88 8.03 1.86
CA ARG A 255 -16.61 8.50 3.05
C ARG A 255 -17.48 9.72 2.72
N ASN A 256 -16.99 10.58 1.84
CA ASN A 256 -17.64 11.83 1.45
C ASN A 256 -18.36 11.73 0.10
N PRO A 257 -19.63 12.15 0.01
CA PRO A 257 -20.42 12.04 -1.21
C PRO A 257 -19.90 12.86 -2.38
N GLU A 258 -19.13 13.92 -2.13
CA GLU A 258 -18.47 14.75 -3.14
C GLU A 258 -17.47 13.96 -3.99
N LEU A 259 -17.02 12.81 -3.50
CA LEU A 259 -16.07 11.93 -4.18
C LEU A 259 -16.75 10.73 -4.87
N ASN A 260 -18.08 10.61 -4.79
CA ASN A 260 -18.81 9.49 -5.37
C ASN A 260 -18.54 9.35 -6.88
N GLY A 261 -18.15 8.14 -7.30
CA GLY A 261 -17.85 7.83 -8.69
C GLY A 261 -16.55 8.44 -9.23
N LEU A 262 -15.78 9.16 -8.40
CA LEU A 262 -14.50 9.70 -8.81
C LEU A 262 -13.39 8.65 -8.66
N VAL A 263 -12.56 8.56 -9.70
CA VAL A 263 -11.39 7.68 -9.72
C VAL A 263 -10.14 8.43 -10.15
N ASN A 264 -8.98 7.87 -9.83
CA ASN A 264 -7.70 8.42 -10.23
C ASN A 264 -7.52 8.26 -11.73
N GLY A 265 -6.99 9.29 -12.37
CA GLY A 265 -6.61 9.21 -13.77
C GLY A 265 -5.54 8.15 -14.00
N GLN A 266 -5.41 7.75 -15.26
CA GLN A 266 -4.28 6.94 -15.73
C GLN A 266 -3.31 7.85 -16.49
N LEU A 267 -2.01 7.60 -16.34
CA LEU A 267 -0.98 8.37 -17.06
C LEU A 267 -0.96 7.98 -18.53
N ASP A 268 -0.66 8.92 -19.41
CA ASP A 268 -0.43 8.62 -20.81
C ASP A 268 0.73 7.61 -20.98
N GLY A 269 0.51 6.59 -21.79
CA GLY A 269 1.52 5.59 -22.11
C GLY A 269 1.60 4.40 -21.14
N VAL A 270 0.70 4.32 -20.16
CA VAL A 270 0.45 3.04 -19.47
C VAL A 270 -0.26 2.05 -20.40
N ASP A 271 -0.19 0.77 -20.07
CA ASP A 271 -1.01 -0.26 -20.70
C ASP A 271 -2.44 -0.17 -20.13
N PRO A 272 -3.46 0.11 -20.96
CA PRO A 272 -4.83 0.31 -20.48
C PRO A 272 -5.54 -1.03 -20.16
N GLY A 273 -5.00 -2.17 -20.62
CA GLY A 273 -5.55 -3.50 -20.37
C GLY A 273 -4.87 -4.25 -19.22
N LEU A 274 -3.79 -3.68 -18.67
CA LEU A 274 -3.05 -4.22 -17.54
C LEU A 274 -2.99 -3.20 -16.41
N PHE A 275 -3.26 -3.65 -15.20
CA PHE A 275 -3.28 -2.81 -14.01
C PHE A 275 -2.28 -3.32 -12.98
N GLY A 276 -1.75 -2.46 -12.13
CA GLY A 276 -0.84 -2.93 -11.10
C GLY A 276 -0.10 -1.86 -10.33
N SER A 277 0.69 -2.37 -9.40
CA SER A 277 1.65 -1.62 -8.60
C SER A 277 2.80 -2.56 -8.20
N PRO A 278 3.95 -2.07 -7.72
CA PRO A 278 4.99 -2.92 -7.17
C PRO A 278 4.52 -3.81 -6.01
N SER A 279 3.49 -3.38 -5.27
CA SER A 279 2.92 -4.11 -4.14
C SER A 279 1.88 -5.16 -4.55
N THR A 280 1.23 -5.00 -5.70
CA THR A 280 0.16 -5.92 -6.16
C THR A 280 0.62 -6.81 -7.32
N GLY A 281 1.70 -6.46 -8.01
CA GLY A 281 2.06 -7.05 -9.29
C GLY A 281 1.18 -6.52 -10.42
N VAL A 282 1.30 -7.12 -11.61
CA VAL A 282 0.50 -6.79 -12.79
C VAL A 282 -0.65 -7.78 -12.92
N VAL A 283 -1.86 -7.28 -13.07
CA VAL A 283 -3.10 -8.04 -13.27
C VAL A 283 -3.77 -7.58 -14.56
N ALA A 284 -4.54 -8.47 -15.18
CA ALA A 284 -5.31 -8.12 -16.37
C ALA A 284 -6.61 -7.40 -15.99
N PHE A 285 -7.10 -6.54 -16.89
CA PHE A 285 -8.44 -5.97 -16.77
C PHE A 285 -9.48 -7.08 -16.59
N GLY A 286 -10.43 -6.86 -15.67
CA GLY A 286 -11.37 -7.86 -15.17
C GLY A 286 -11.05 -8.37 -13.77
N ALA A 287 -9.81 -8.17 -13.29
CA ALA A 287 -9.44 -8.48 -11.91
C ALA A 287 -9.96 -7.42 -10.91
N PRO A 288 -9.99 -7.72 -9.60
CA PRO A 288 -10.26 -6.73 -8.56
C PRO A 288 -9.39 -5.47 -8.70
N GLY A 289 -9.98 -4.30 -8.48
CA GLY A 289 -9.31 -3.01 -8.60
C GLY A 289 -8.97 -2.55 -10.03
N THR A 290 -9.37 -3.30 -11.07
CA THR A 290 -9.19 -2.89 -12.48
C THR A 290 -10.40 -2.15 -13.06
N CYS A 291 -11.43 -1.97 -12.25
CA CYS A 291 -12.62 -1.22 -12.57
C CYS A 291 -13.03 -0.34 -11.38
N PRO A 292 -13.62 0.86 -11.59
CA PRO A 292 -14.09 1.70 -10.50
C PRO A 292 -15.04 0.98 -9.55
N PHE A 293 -14.97 1.34 -8.26
CA PHE A 293 -15.85 0.80 -7.23
C PHE A 293 -17.33 0.87 -7.65
N GLY A 294 -18.07 -0.22 -7.38
CA GLY A 294 -19.49 -0.33 -7.70
C GLY A 294 -19.79 -0.61 -9.17
N GLN A 295 -18.77 -0.69 -10.03
CA GLN A 295 -18.92 -1.07 -11.44
C GLN A 295 -18.53 -2.54 -11.66
N THR A 296 -19.13 -3.14 -12.69
CA THR A 296 -18.72 -4.45 -13.19
C THR A 296 -17.70 -4.25 -14.30
N ALA A 297 -16.62 -5.03 -14.26
CA ALA A 297 -15.60 -4.98 -15.30
C ALA A 297 -16.17 -5.49 -16.63
N ASP A 298 -16.52 -4.53 -17.49
CA ASP A 298 -16.97 -4.74 -18.85
C ASP A 298 -16.23 -3.71 -19.71
N VAL A 299 -15.54 -4.18 -20.75
CA VAL A 299 -14.75 -3.33 -21.65
C VAL A 299 -15.57 -2.23 -22.37
N ALA A 300 -16.90 -2.37 -22.40
CA ALA A 300 -17.83 -1.39 -22.94
C ALA A 300 -18.27 -0.31 -21.94
N THR A 301 -18.38 -0.64 -20.64
CA THR A 301 -18.91 0.29 -19.61
C THR A 301 -17.84 0.78 -18.63
N CYS A 302 -16.78 -0.01 -18.46
CA CYS A 302 -15.64 0.22 -17.61
C CYS A 302 -14.40 0.16 -18.49
N THR A 303 -14.06 1.28 -19.09
CA THR A 303 -13.12 1.32 -20.19
C THR A 303 -11.67 1.23 -19.71
N CYS A 304 -10.91 0.32 -20.32
CA CYS A 304 -9.45 0.36 -20.41
C CYS A 304 -9.03 1.73 -20.97
N HIS A 305 -8.69 2.68 -20.09
CA HIS A 305 -8.24 4.04 -20.40
C HIS A 305 -6.75 4.15 -20.19
#